data_AF-A0A7K3YGW8-F1
#
_entry.id   AF-A0A7K3YGW8-F1
#
_cell.length_a   1.000
_cell.length_b   1.000
_cell.length_c   1.000
_cell.angle_alpha   90.00
_cell.angle_beta   90.00
_cell.angle_gamma   90.00
#
_symmetry.space_group_name_H-M   'P 1'
#
loop_
_entity.id
_entity.type
_entity.pdbx_description
1 polymer ?
#
loop_
_entity_poly.entity_id
_entity_poly.type
_entity_poly.pdbx_seq_one_letter_code
_entity_poly.pdbx_strand_id
1 'polypeptide(L)'
;AAEGLARDLGIPGPWYLCVSAPEGLIDRREKHSWKQRGEQYVARLHPRAERAFKVEIPGYYSQDTIGEVFTALAAYADDGRVTGYPYPLLDAHLTTKIGMDAVEQVRQDIIRGMDLLGMTLADYTSLFGDYHDEFDRY
;
A
#
# COMPACT_ATOMS: atom_id res chain seq x y z
N ALA A 1 -7.60 8.99 15.38
CA ALA A 1 -7.10 9.84 16.47
C ALA A 1 -6.35 11.06 15.94
N ALA A 2 -5.19 10.91 15.28
CA ALA A 2 -4.40 12.05 14.76
C ALA A 2 -5.16 12.93 13.73
N GLU A 3 -5.91 12.32 12.81
CA GLU A 3 -6.71 13.05 11.82
C GLU A 3 -7.87 13.84 12.46
N GLY A 4 -8.55 13.25 13.44
CA GLY A 4 -9.60 13.91 14.21
C GLY A 4 -9.05 15.10 14.99
N LEU A 5 -7.91 14.92 15.67
CA LEU A 5 -7.25 15.99 16.41
C LEU A 5 -6.80 17.15 15.50
N ALA A 6 -6.25 16.86 14.32
CA ALA A 6 -5.87 17.90 13.36
C ALA A 6 -7.09 18.67 12.82
N ARG A 7 -8.23 18.00 12.62
CA ARG A 7 -9.50 18.63 12.23
C ARG A 7 -10.05 19.50 13.36
N ASP A 8 -10.02 19.02 14.59
CA ASP A 8 -10.50 19.75 15.78
C ASP A 8 -9.65 20.98 16.08
N LEU A 9 -8.34 20.91 15.80
CA LEU A 9 -7.40 22.03 15.95
C LEU A 9 -7.35 22.95 14.72
N GLY A 10 -8.12 22.65 13.66
CA GLY A 10 -8.18 23.48 12.45
C GLY A 10 -6.85 23.60 11.70
N ILE A 11 -5.93 22.64 11.83
CA ILE A 11 -4.62 22.69 11.18
C ILE A 11 -4.80 22.39 9.68
N PRO A 12 -4.58 23.39 8.78
CA PRO A 12 -4.64 23.13 7.35
C PRO A 12 -3.48 22.21 6.96
N GLY A 13 -3.74 21.25 6.06
CA GLY A 13 -2.65 20.48 5.44
C GLY A 13 -1.75 21.38 4.58
N PRO A 14 -0.52 20.95 4.26
CA PRO A 14 0.10 19.68 4.64
C PRO A 14 0.66 19.69 6.08
N TRP A 15 0.57 18.54 6.76
CA TRP A 15 1.14 18.35 8.11
C TRP A 15 1.60 16.89 8.32
N TYR A 16 2.51 16.68 9.26
CA TYR A 16 2.93 15.37 9.73
C TYR A 16 3.03 15.34 11.26
N LEU A 17 2.78 14.17 11.84
CA LEU A 17 2.85 13.92 13.28
C LEU A 17 3.64 12.63 13.53
N CYS A 18 4.68 12.71 14.36
CA CYS A 18 5.36 11.51 14.84
C CYS A 18 4.45 10.76 15.81
N VAL A 19 4.22 9.47 15.55
CA VAL A 19 3.42 8.55 16.38
C VAL A 19 4.32 7.58 17.15
N SER A 20 5.63 7.63 16.92
CA SER A 20 6.63 7.02 17.80
C SER A 20 6.74 7.83 19.09
N ALA A 21 5.85 7.55 20.05
CA ALA A 21 5.92 8.03 21.43
C ALA A 21 6.90 7.16 22.25
N PRO A 22 7.48 7.67 23.35
CA PRO A 22 8.69 7.14 23.98
C PRO A 22 8.56 5.68 24.43
N GLU A 23 9.70 4.99 24.52
CA GLU A 23 9.83 3.67 25.14
C GLU A 23 9.01 3.63 26.46
N GLY A 24 7.98 2.78 26.53
CA GLY A 24 7.15 2.65 27.74
C GLY A 24 5.63 2.62 27.54
N LEU A 25 5.11 2.59 26.31
CA LEU A 25 3.66 2.37 26.11
C LEU A 25 3.31 0.88 26.30
N ILE A 26 2.84 0.56 27.51
CA ILE A 26 2.61 -0.81 28.04
C ILE A 26 1.70 -1.68 27.15
N ASP A 27 0.84 -1.07 26.31
CA ASP A 27 -0.16 -1.78 25.50
C ASP A 27 0.19 -1.87 24.00
N ARG A 28 1.40 -1.47 23.58
CA ARG A 28 1.82 -1.68 22.19
C ARG A 28 2.33 -3.11 22.02
N ARG A 29 1.49 -3.98 21.46
CA ARG A 29 1.96 -5.26 20.89
C ARG A 29 3.02 -4.97 19.83
N GLU A 30 4.30 -5.11 20.18
CA GLU A 30 5.41 -5.14 19.24
C GLU A 30 5.19 -6.29 18.24
N LYS A 31 4.50 -5.99 17.13
CA LYS A 31 4.35 -6.94 16.01
C LYS A 31 5.68 -7.01 15.27
N HIS A 32 6.52 -7.92 15.75
CA HIS A 32 7.73 -8.47 15.15
C HIS A 32 8.80 -7.47 14.67
N SER A 33 10.01 -7.64 15.21
CA SER A 33 11.23 -6.86 14.90
C SER A 33 11.63 -6.79 13.42
N TRP A 34 11.12 -7.66 12.54
CA TRP A 34 11.39 -7.61 11.11
C TRP A 34 10.53 -6.59 10.34
N LYS A 35 9.45 -6.06 10.94
CA LYS A 35 8.48 -5.17 10.27
C LYS A 35 8.61 -3.68 10.59
N GLN A 36 9.31 -3.30 11.66
CA GLN A 36 9.48 -1.89 12.02
C GLN A 36 10.98 -1.59 12.03
N ARG A 37 11.43 -0.83 11.02
CA ARG A 37 12.83 -0.43 10.85
C ARG A 37 13.04 1.08 11.09
N GLY A 38 11.97 1.83 11.32
CA GLY A 38 12.04 3.27 11.50
C GLY A 38 10.98 3.87 12.41
N GLU A 39 11.05 5.18 12.55
CA GLU A 39 10.06 6.00 13.22
C GLU A 39 8.78 6.12 12.39
N GLN A 40 7.64 6.09 13.07
CA GLN A 40 6.33 6.10 12.43
C GLN A 40 5.71 7.48 12.50
N TYR A 41 5.26 7.94 11.35
CA TYR A 41 4.62 9.22 11.17
C TYR A 41 3.23 9.02 10.56
N VAL A 42 2.31 9.90 10.92
CA VAL A 42 1.04 10.06 10.21
C VAL A 42 1.08 11.41 9.53
N ALA A 43 0.90 11.42 8.21
CA ALA A 43 1.00 12.63 7.41
C ALA A 43 -0.21 12.83 6.50
N ARG A 44 -0.62 14.09 6.39
CA ARG A 44 -1.57 14.55 5.40
C ARG A 44 -0.81 15.44 4.42
N LEU A 45 -0.60 14.92 3.21
CA LEU A 45 0.31 15.53 2.24
C LEU A 45 -0.33 16.65 1.40
N HIS A 46 -1.65 16.83 1.48
CA HIS A 46 -2.35 17.88 0.75
C HIS A 46 -3.57 18.41 1.54
N PRO A 47 -3.88 19.72 1.50
CA PRO A 47 -5.00 20.31 2.25
C PRO A 47 -6.36 19.70 1.93
N ARG A 48 -6.59 19.32 0.67
CA ARG A 48 -7.81 18.66 0.20
C ARG A 48 -7.77 17.13 0.23
N ALA A 49 -6.70 16.53 0.77
CA ALA A 49 -6.61 15.08 0.89
C ALA A 49 -7.72 14.55 1.82
N GLU A 50 -8.46 13.53 1.42
CA GLU A 50 -9.53 12.96 2.26
C GLU A 50 -8.99 12.12 3.43
N ARG A 51 -7.73 11.67 3.35
CA ARG A 51 -7.16 10.69 4.28
C ARG A 51 -5.72 11.07 4.64
N ALA A 52 -5.30 10.67 5.83
CA ALA A 52 -3.89 10.68 6.24
C ALA A 52 -3.24 9.32 5.98
N PHE A 53 -1.93 9.32 5.73
CA PHE A 53 -1.14 8.12 5.43
C PHE A 53 -0.15 7.85 6.55
N LYS A 54 0.10 6.56 6.81
CA LYS A 54 1.20 6.12 7.67
C LYS A 54 2.49 6.12 6.83
N VAL A 55 3.48 6.86 7.29
CA VAL A 55 4.82 6.94 6.69
C VAL A 55 5.83 6.42 7.70
N GLU A 56 6.79 5.63 7.27
CA GLU A 56 7.88 5.14 8.12
C GLU A 56 9.19 5.72 7.60
N ILE A 57 9.93 6.41 8.47
CA ILE A 57 11.20 7.06 8.13
C ILE A 57 12.30 6.43 8.98
N PRO A 58 13.49 6.15 8.42
CA PRO A 58 14.59 5.58 9.21
C PRO A 58 14.93 6.45 10.42
N GLY A 59 15.05 5.84 11.61
CA GLY A 59 15.23 6.56 12.88
C GLY A 59 16.59 7.27 13.05
N TYR A 60 17.49 7.15 12.09
CA TYR A 60 18.77 7.87 12.07
C TYR A 60 18.72 9.17 11.25
N TYR A 61 17.55 9.56 10.74
CA TYR A 61 17.38 10.84 10.04
C TYR A 61 17.24 11.99 11.04
N SER A 62 17.84 13.15 10.70
CA SER A 62 17.64 14.36 11.46
C SER A 62 16.23 14.93 11.22
N GLN A 63 15.76 15.80 12.11
CA GLN A 63 14.48 16.50 11.94
C GLN A 63 14.44 17.32 10.64
N ASP A 64 15.56 17.91 10.23
CA ASP A 64 15.66 18.64 8.97
C ASP A 64 15.44 17.71 7.76
N THR A 65 16.09 16.54 7.75
CA THR A 65 15.90 15.53 6.69
C THR A 65 14.47 14.99 6.68
N ILE A 66 13.85 14.80 7.84
CA ILE A 66 12.44 14.40 7.93
C ILE A 66 11.53 15.46 7.28
N GLY A 67 11.79 16.74 7.54
CA GLY A 67 11.06 17.85 6.92
C GLY A 67 11.23 17.88 5.40
N GLU A 68 12.44 17.65 4.90
CA GLU A 68 12.72 17.53 3.46
C GLU A 68 11.94 16.37 2.81
N VAL A 69 11.90 15.20 3.46
CA VAL A 69 11.13 14.04 2.99
C VAL A 69 9.66 14.38 2.86
N PHE A 70 9.03 14.97 3.88
CA PHE A 70 7.62 15.34 3.82
C PHE A 70 7.34 16.45 2.80
N THR A 71 8.26 17.39 2.63
CA THR A 71 8.18 18.43 1.60
C THR A 71 8.20 17.81 0.19
N ALA A 72 9.13 16.89 -0.06
CA ALA A 72 9.21 16.17 -1.33
C ALA A 72 7.95 15.32 -1.58
N LEU A 73 7.45 14.61 -0.56
CA LEU A 73 6.22 13.82 -0.68
C LEU A 73 4.99 14.70 -0.98
N ALA A 74 4.87 15.86 -0.34
CA ALA A 74 3.79 16.81 -0.59
C ALA A 74 3.84 17.37 -2.01
N ALA A 75 5.04 17.63 -2.56
CA ALA A 75 5.21 18.12 -3.93
C ALA A 75 4.66 17.14 -4.99
N TYR A 76 4.70 15.83 -4.72
CA TYR A 76 4.12 14.81 -5.60
C TYR A 76 2.65 14.48 -5.32
N ALA A 77 2.03 15.10 -4.30
CA ALA A 77 0.69 14.79 -3.84
C ALA A 77 -0.40 15.75 -4.35
N ASP A 78 -0.07 16.72 -5.21
CA ASP A 78 -1.00 17.69 -5.81
C ASP A 78 -1.54 17.24 -7.19
N ASP A 79 -1.50 15.93 -7.50
CA ASP A 79 -2.11 15.42 -8.73
C ASP A 79 -3.64 15.41 -8.61
N GLY A 80 -4.33 15.94 -9.64
CA GLY A 80 -5.79 16.02 -9.70
C GLY A 80 -6.51 14.67 -9.80
N ARG A 81 -5.81 13.58 -10.15
CA ARG A 81 -6.37 12.23 -10.25
C ARG A 81 -6.65 11.61 -8.88
N VAL A 82 -5.73 11.77 -7.94
CA VAL A 82 -5.85 11.31 -6.55
C VAL A 82 -5.19 12.34 -5.63
N THR A 83 -5.97 13.34 -5.26
CA THR A 83 -5.50 14.45 -4.43
C THR A 83 -5.00 13.96 -3.06
N GLY A 84 -3.75 14.32 -2.72
CA GLY A 84 -3.13 13.93 -1.47
C GLY A 84 -2.34 12.63 -1.49
N TYR A 85 -2.26 11.94 -2.63
CA TYR A 85 -1.46 10.74 -2.78
C TYR A 85 -0.29 10.98 -3.75
N PRO A 86 0.95 10.59 -3.41
CA PRO A 86 2.10 10.79 -4.28
C PRO A 86 1.94 10.09 -5.64
N TYR A 87 2.02 10.85 -6.74
CA TYR A 87 1.90 10.33 -8.10
C TYR A 87 2.81 9.12 -8.40
N PRO A 88 4.10 9.10 -8.02
CA PRO A 88 4.97 7.95 -8.31
C PRO A 88 4.48 6.62 -7.72
N LEU A 89 3.82 6.65 -6.56
CA LEU A 89 3.23 5.45 -5.96
C LEU A 89 1.96 5.02 -6.69
N LEU A 90 1.17 5.98 -7.16
CA LEU A 90 -0.02 5.70 -7.96
C LEU A 90 0.36 5.06 -9.29
N ASP A 91 1.36 5.62 -9.96
CA ASP A 91 1.88 5.13 -11.23
C ASP A 91 2.46 3.72 -11.10
N ALA A 92 3.24 3.47 -10.06
CA ALA A 92 3.74 2.13 -9.76
C ALA A 92 2.61 1.13 -9.49
N HIS A 93 1.56 1.55 -8.76
CA HIS A 93 0.39 0.70 -8.50
C HIS A 93 -0.35 0.36 -9.79
N LEU A 94 -0.61 1.34 -10.66
CA LEU A 94 -1.29 1.14 -11.94
C LEU A 94 -0.47 0.27 -12.89
N THR A 95 0.86 0.43 -12.90
CA THR A 95 1.76 -0.30 -13.80
C THR A 95 1.95 -1.75 -13.39
N THR A 96 1.97 -2.04 -12.08
CA THR A 96 2.21 -3.40 -11.56
C THR A 96 0.94 -4.18 -11.26
N LYS A 97 -0.23 -3.56 -11.44
CA LYS A 97 -1.51 -4.23 -11.22
C LYS A 97 -1.68 -5.36 -12.24
N ILE A 98 -1.80 -6.59 -11.73
CA ILE A 98 -2.14 -7.75 -12.54
C ILE A 98 -3.62 -7.63 -12.91
N GLY A 99 -3.89 -7.38 -14.19
CA GLY A 99 -5.25 -7.33 -14.73
C GLY A 99 -5.82 -8.73 -14.97
N MET A 100 -7.14 -8.81 -15.10
CA MET A 100 -7.84 -10.08 -15.42
C MET A 100 -7.40 -10.66 -16.76
N ASP A 101 -7.02 -9.80 -17.70
CA ASP A 101 -6.43 -10.17 -18.99
C ASP A 101 -5.11 -10.93 -18.82
N ALA A 102 -4.21 -10.43 -17.96
CA ALA A 102 -2.96 -11.11 -17.65
C ALA A 102 -3.19 -12.44 -16.91
N VAL A 103 -4.16 -12.49 -15.99
CA VAL A 103 -4.57 -13.73 -15.31
C VAL A 103 -5.08 -14.75 -16.32
N GLU A 104 -5.96 -14.34 -17.23
CA GLU A 104 -6.55 -15.25 -18.21
C GLU A 104 -5.52 -15.72 -19.23
N GLN A 105 -4.60 -14.85 -19.67
CA GLN A 105 -3.51 -15.25 -20.54
C GLN A 105 -2.63 -16.34 -19.89
N VAL A 106 -2.24 -16.15 -18.62
CA VAL A 106 -1.46 -17.15 -17.87
C VAL A 106 -2.24 -18.44 -17.73
N ARG A 107 -3.56 -18.38 -17.46
CA ARG A 107 -4.42 -19.56 -17.41
C ARG A 107 -4.39 -20.32 -18.74
N GLN A 108 -4.57 -19.62 -19.86
CA GLN A 108 -4.57 -20.23 -21.20
C GLN A 108 -3.20 -20.82 -21.56
N ASP A 109 -2.10 -20.17 -21.18
CA ASP A 109 -0.75 -20.69 -21.41
C ASP A 109 -0.48 -21.96 -20.59
N ILE A 110 -0.98 -22.04 -19.36
CA ILE A 110 -0.94 -23.26 -18.54
C ILE A 110 -1.74 -24.39 -19.21
N ILE A 111 -2.99 -24.12 -19.62
CA ILE A 111 -3.84 -25.11 -20.30
C ILE A 111 -3.15 -25.63 -21.57
N ARG A 112 -2.58 -24.72 -22.39
CA ARG A 112 -1.83 -25.09 -23.59
C ARG A 112 -0.61 -25.94 -23.26
N GLY A 113 0.14 -25.61 -22.20
CA GLY A 113 1.28 -26.41 -21.76
C GLY A 113 0.89 -27.82 -21.34
N MET A 114 -0.26 -27.98 -20.69
CA MET A 114 -0.78 -29.29 -20.28
C MET A 114 -1.30 -30.12 -21.47
N ASP A 115 -1.96 -29.47 -22.44
CA ASP A 115 -2.37 -30.11 -23.70
C ASP A 115 -1.17 -30.69 -24.47
N LEU A 116 -0.07 -29.93 -24.54
CA LEU A 116 1.20 -30.42 -25.13
C LEU A 116 1.81 -31.62 -24.41
N LEU A 117 1.47 -31.82 -23.12
CA LEU A 117 1.90 -32.97 -22.32
C LEU A 117 0.91 -34.15 -22.40
N GLY A 118 -0.13 -34.05 -23.25
CA GLY A 118 -1.12 -35.10 -23.49
C GLY A 118 -2.29 -35.11 -22.50
N MET A 119 -2.44 -34.05 -21.70
CA MET A 119 -3.58 -33.90 -20.78
C MET A 119 -4.74 -33.23 -21.52
N THR A 120 -5.94 -33.82 -21.46
CA THR A 120 -7.11 -33.22 -22.13
C THR A 120 -7.71 -32.09 -21.29
N LEU A 121 -8.47 -31.19 -21.92
CA LEU A 121 -9.19 -30.12 -21.19
C LEU A 121 -10.13 -30.68 -20.12
N ALA A 122 -10.73 -31.86 -20.34
CA ALA A 122 -11.59 -32.52 -19.36
C ALA A 122 -10.81 -32.96 -18.11
N ASP A 123 -9.59 -33.46 -18.29
CA ASP A 123 -8.69 -33.82 -17.18
C ASP A 123 -8.25 -32.57 -16.40
N TYR A 124 -7.94 -31.46 -17.11
CA TYR A 124 -7.62 -30.18 -16.49
C TYR A 124 -8.77 -29.64 -15.63
N THR A 125 -9.99 -29.59 -16.18
CA THR A 125 -11.16 -29.12 -15.44
C THR A 125 -11.48 -30.04 -14.26
N SER A 126 -11.29 -31.35 -14.40
CA SER A 126 -11.50 -32.30 -13.29
C SER A 126 -10.44 -32.18 -12.18
N LEU A 127 -9.20 -31.79 -12.50
CA LEU A 127 -8.10 -31.69 -11.53
C LEU A 127 -8.00 -30.30 -10.87
N PHE A 128 -8.33 -29.24 -11.61
CA PHE A 128 -8.10 -27.85 -11.20
C PHE A 128 -9.35 -26.98 -11.18
N GLY A 129 -10.45 -27.40 -11.84
CA GLY A 129 -11.70 -26.63 -11.90
C GLY A 129 -12.35 -26.42 -10.53
N ASP A 130 -12.41 -27.48 -9.71
CA ASP A 130 -13.01 -27.40 -8.36
C ASP A 130 -12.25 -26.45 -7.42
N TYR A 131 -10.91 -26.39 -7.51
CA TYR A 131 -10.12 -25.52 -6.64
C TYR A 131 -10.28 -24.04 -6.99
N HIS A 132 -10.38 -23.69 -8.28
CA HIS A 132 -10.47 -22.28 -8.68
C HIS A 132 -11.84 -21.65 -8.35
N ASP A 133 -12.94 -22.39 -8.50
CA ASP A 133 -14.28 -21.92 -8.13
C ASP A 133 -14.48 -21.81 -6.61
N GLU A 134 -13.73 -22.60 -5.81
CA GLU A 134 -13.77 -22.52 -4.35
C GLU A 134 -13.02 -21.28 -3.81
N PHE A 135 -11.96 -20.84 -4.50
CA PHE A 135 -11.22 -19.60 -4.15
C PHE A 135 -11.99 -18.33 -4.53
N ASP A 136 -12.79 -18.34 -5.59
CA ASP A 136 -13.63 -17.19 -6.00
C ASP A 136 -14.83 -16.95 -5.05
N ARG A 137 -15.09 -17.87 -4.11
CA ARG A 137 -16.17 -17.76 -3.11
C ARG A 137 -15.83 -16.90 -1.89
N TYR A 138 -14.57 -16.45 -1.74
CA TYR A 138 -14.07 -15.70 -0.57
C TYR A 138 -13.40 -14.38 -0.97
#